data_AF-A0ABD4YS15-F1
#
_entry.id   AF-A0ABD4YS15-F1
#
_cell.length_a   1.000
_cell.length_b   1.000
_cell.length_c   1.000
_cell.angle_alpha   90.00
_cell.angle_beta   90.00
_cell.angle_gamma   90.00
#
_symmetry.space_group_name_H-M   'P 1'
#
loop_
_entity.id
_entity.type
_entity.pdbx_description
1 polymer ?
#
loop_
_entity_poly.entity_id
_entity_poly.type
_entity_poly.pdbx_seq_one_letter_code
_entity_poly.pdbx_strand_id
1 'polypeptide(L)' 'MSKIKDGGPAFPVPNYIKDLGTGLTLRDYFAAKAMQTLEPPVFYVGTRETQESLGRWARQCLQMADAMLAARGAQ' A
#
# COMPACT_ATOMS: atom_id res chain seq x y z
N MET A 1 -1.88 -1.37 20.16
CA MET A 1 -1.57 -1.35 18.71
C MET A 1 -2.68 -0.58 18.02
N SER A 2 -2.36 0.53 17.37
CA SER A 2 -3.36 1.35 16.67
C SER A 2 -3.97 0.53 15.52
N LYS A 3 -5.29 0.44 15.45
CA LYS A 3 -5.99 -0.24 14.37
C LYS A 3 -5.65 0.49 13.06
N ILE A 4 -4.98 -0.20 12.14
CA ILE A 4 -4.63 0.35 10.83
C ILE A 4 -5.95 0.61 10.09
N LYS A 5 -6.15 1.83 9.59
CA LYS A 5 -7.30 2.19 8.74
C LYS A 5 -6.95 1.81 7.31
N ASP A 6 -7.17 0.54 6.96
CA ASP A 6 -6.81 -0.05 5.67
C ASP A 6 -7.78 0.27 4.51
N GLY A 7 -8.91 0.92 4.82
CA GLY A 7 -9.94 1.29 3.85
C GLY A 7 -10.87 0.15 3.42
N GLY A 8 -10.77 -1.02 4.07
CA GLY A 8 -11.55 -2.21 3.74
C GLY A 8 -11.03 -2.96 2.50
N PRO A 9 -11.83 -3.88 1.93
CA PRO A 9 -11.44 -4.66 0.76
C PRO A 9 -11.17 -3.78 -0.46
N ALA A 10 -10.10 -4.06 -1.21
CA ALA A 10 -9.77 -3.31 -2.43
C ALA A 10 -10.82 -3.48 -3.54
N PHE A 11 -11.47 -4.64 -3.58
CA PHE A 11 -12.48 -5.00 -4.58
C PHE A 11 -13.74 -5.56 -3.89
N PRO A 12 -14.90 -5.56 -4.56
CA PRO A 12 -16.11 -6.14 -4.01
C PRO A 12 -15.92 -7.61 -3.63
N VAL A 13 -16.34 -7.96 -2.41
CA VAL A 13 -16.29 -9.33 -1.91
C VAL A 13 -17.71 -9.90 -1.92
N PRO A 14 -17.97 -11.00 -2.65
CA PRO A 14 -19.25 -11.68 -2.60
C PRO A 14 -19.62 -12.08 -1.16
N ASN A 15 -20.89 -11.88 -0.78
CA ASN A 15 -21.35 -12.09 0.60
C ASN A 15 -21.10 -13.51 1.12
N TYR A 16 -21.13 -14.52 0.24
CA TYR A 16 -20.95 -15.93 0.62
C TYR A 16 -19.48 -16.33 0.89
N ILE A 17 -18.51 -15.44 0.66
CA ILE A 17 -17.09 -15.67 0.99
C ILE A 17 -16.52 -14.67 2.00
N LYS A 18 -17.38 -13.84 2.61
CA LYS A 18 -16.93 -12.77 3.51
C LYS A 18 -16.13 -13.30 4.72
N ASP A 19 -16.48 -14.51 5.18
CA ASP A 19 -15.84 -15.18 6.32
C ASP A 19 -14.53 -15.89 5.94
N LEU A 20 -14.26 -16.08 4.65
CA LEU A 20 -13.04 -16.72 4.13
C LEU A 20 -11.87 -15.73 3.97
N GLY A 21 -12.09 -14.45 4.29
CA GLY A 21 -11.13 -13.38 4.11
C GLY A 21 -11.34 -12.63 2.78
N THR A 22 -11.13 -11.32 2.84
CA THR A 22 -11.49 -10.39 1.76
C THR A 22 -10.38 -10.17 0.73
N GLY A 23 -9.23 -10.83 0.88
CA GLY A 23 -8.04 -10.60 0.05
C GLY A 23 -7.34 -9.29 0.39
N LEU A 24 -6.85 -8.58 -0.64
CA LEU A 24 -6.13 -7.31 -0.49
C LEU A 24 -7.02 -6.21 0.09
N THR A 25 -6.46 -5.40 0.98
CA THR A 25 -7.11 -4.17 1.43
C THR A 25 -6.90 -3.04 0.41
N LEU A 26 -7.72 -1.98 0.50
CA LEU A 26 -7.58 -0.81 -0.37
C LEU A 26 -6.21 -0.14 -0.20
N ARG A 27 -5.68 -0.13 1.04
CA ARG A 27 -4.32 0.29 1.35
C ARG A 27 -3.27 -0.51 0.59
N ASP A 28 -3.39 -1.85 0.59
CA ASP A 28 -2.47 -2.73 -0.12
C ASP A 28 -2.51 -2.48 -1.63
N TYR A 29 -3.71 -2.26 -2.18
CA TYR A 29 -3.89 -1.96 -3.59
C TYR A 29 -3.26 -0.62 -4.00
N PHE A 30 -3.47 0.45 -3.21
CA PHE A 30 -2.81 1.72 -3.46
C PHE A 30 -1.29 1.64 -3.32
N ALA A 31 -0.79 0.89 -2.34
CA ALA A 31 0.64 0.68 -2.18
C ALA A 31 1.25 -0.06 -3.39
N ALA A 32 0.55 -1.07 -3.93
CA ALA A 32 0.96 -1.77 -5.15
C ALA A 32 0.98 -0.83 -6.36
N LYS A 33 -0.01 0.04 -6.52
CA LYS A 33 -0.03 1.06 -7.59
C LYS A 33 1.08 2.10 -7.44
N ALA A 34 1.37 2.52 -6.21
CA ALA A 34 2.49 3.40 -5.93
C ALA A 34 3.83 2.73 -6.29
N MET A 35 4.00 1.44 -5.96
CA MET A 35 5.21 0.69 -6.30
C MET A 35 5.49 0.62 -7.80
N GLN A 36 4.44 0.54 -8.63
CA GLN A 36 4.58 0.51 -10.08
C GLN A 36 5.08 1.84 -10.67
N THR A 37 4.77 2.97 -10.02
CA THR A 37 4.94 4.31 -10.62
C THR A 37 6.07 5.11 -9.95
N LEU A 38 6.30 4.87 -8.66
CA LEU A 38 7.40 5.52 -7.94
C LEU A 38 8.71 5.04 -8.54
N GLU A 39 9.49 5.98 -9.07
CA GLU A 39 10.87 5.70 -9.42
C GLU A 39 11.58 5.12 -8.20
N PRO A 40 12.49 4.15 -8.41
CA PRO A 40 13.29 3.61 -7.32
C PRO A 40 13.93 4.77 -6.56
N PRO A 41 13.92 4.76 -5.20
CA PRO A 41 14.38 5.89 -4.42
C PRO A 41 15.77 6.34 -4.87
N VAL A 42 15.98 7.65 -5.05
CA VAL A 42 17.24 8.29 -5.52
C VAL A 42 18.49 7.84 -4.72
N PHE A 43 18.30 7.17 -3.59
CA PHE A 43 19.34 6.58 -2.73
C PHE A 43 19.69 5.12 -3.07
N TYR A 44 19.43 4.65 -4.30
CA TYR A 44 20.14 3.49 -4.82
C TYR A 44 21.63 3.79 -4.75
N VAL A 45 22.34 3.15 -3.83
CA VAL A 45 23.79 3.28 -3.70
C VAL A 45 24.42 2.50 -4.86
N GLY A 46 24.51 3.14 -6.03
CA GLY A 46 24.90 2.48 -7.29
C GLY A 46 23.76 1.67 -7.91
N THR A 47 24.08 0.58 -8.63
CA THR A 47 23.11 -0.31 -9.32
C THR A 47 22.59 -1.48 -8.46
N ARG A 48 22.84 -1.48 -7.14
CA ARG A 48 22.49 -2.61 -6.26
C ARG A 48 21.37 -2.26 -5.28
N GLU A 49 20.30 -3.02 -5.38
CA GLU A 49 19.24 -3.09 -4.38
C GLU A 49 19.81 -3.63 -3.06
N THR A 50 19.70 -2.84 -1.99
CA THR A 50 19.94 -3.30 -0.62
C THR A 50 18.60 -3.52 0.09
N GLN A 51 18.58 -4.35 1.13
CA GLN A 51 17.37 -4.53 1.95
C GLN A 51 16.87 -3.20 2.55
N GLU A 52 17.78 -2.28 2.86
CA GLU A 52 17.42 -0.94 3.31
C GLU A 52 16.71 -0.13 2.20
N SER A 53 17.21 -0.19 0.97
CA SER A 53 16.60 0.49 -0.18
C SER A 53 15.19 -0.02 -0.48
N LEU A 54 14.99 -1.34 -0.45
CA LEU A 54 13.68 -1.98 -0.61
C LEU A 54 12.73 -1.59 0.52
N GLY A 55 13.22 -1.60 1.76
CA GLY A 55 12.45 -1.16 2.92
C GLY A 55 12.02 0.31 2.84
N ARG A 56 12.88 1.19 2.32
CA ARG A 56 12.56 2.62 2.12
C ARG A 56 11.49 2.79 1.04
N TRP A 57 11.62 2.08 -0.08
CA TRP A 57 10.65 2.12 -1.16
C TRP A 57 9.28 1.62 -0.69
N ALA A 58 9.23 0.49 0.01
CA ALA A 58 7.99 -0.04 0.59
C ALA A 58 7.31 0.98 1.52
N ARG A 59 8.07 1.68 2.37
CA ARG A 59 7.54 2.74 3.23
C ARG A 59 6.94 3.90 2.43
N GLN A 60 7.59 4.34 1.35
CA GLN A 60 7.06 5.41 0.50
C GLN A 60 5.74 5.00 -0.18
N CYS A 61 5.66 3.76 -0.68
CA CYS A 61 4.42 3.24 -1.26
C CYS A 61 3.27 3.21 -0.25
N LEU A 62 3.55 2.77 0.99
CA LEU A 62 2.57 2.74 2.07
C LEU A 62 2.15 4.15 2.51
N GLN A 63 3.08 5.10 2.57
CA GLN A 63 2.76 6.50 2.86
C GLN A 63 1.85 7.12 1.80
N MET A 64 2.11 6.82 0.52
CA MET A 64 1.23 7.25 -0.57
C MET A 64 -0.18 6.64 -0.43
N ALA A 65 -0.27 5.35 -0.10
CA ALA A 65 -1.54 4.69 0.15
C ALA A 65 -2.33 5.33 1.32
N ASP A 66 -1.64 5.61 2.42
CA ASP A 66 -2.23 6.27 3.59
C ASP A 66 -2.72 7.69 3.26
N ALA A 67 -1.98 8.44 2.42
CA ALA A 67 -2.38 9.76 1.93
C ALA A 67 -3.62 9.70 1.04
N MET A 68 -3.72 8.70 0.14
CA MET A 68 -4.89 8.50 -0.72
C MET A 68 -6.15 8.17 0.11
N LEU A 69 -6.01 7.34 1.15
CA LEU A 69 -7.11 7.03 2.06
C LEU A 69 -7.56 8.24 2.86
N ALA A 70 -6.62 9.05 3.35
CA ALA A 70 -6.93 10.29 4.04
C ALA A 70 -7.66 11.29 3.13
N ALA A 71 -7.19 11.46 1.88
CA ALA A 71 -7.84 12.34 0.91
C ALA A 71 -9.27 11.89 0.57
N ARG A 72 -9.52 10.57 0.50
CA ARG A 72 -10.86 10.01 0.30
C ARG A 72 -11.77 10.26 1.50
N GLY A 73 -11.27 10.12 2.72
CA GLY A 73 -12.05 10.33 3.94
C GLY A 73 -12.33 11.80 4.29
N ALA A 74 -11.71 12.74 3.57
CA ALA A 74 -11.90 14.18 3.73
C ALA A 74 -12.99 14.77 2.80
N GLN A 75 -13.65 13.93 1.99
CA GLN A 75 -14.87 14.25 1.23
C GLN A 75 -16.11 13.99 2.08
#